data_AF-C5ZZB8-F1
#
_entry.id   AF-C5ZZB8-F1
#
_cell.length_a   1.000
_cell.length_b   1.000
_cell.length_c   1.000
_cell.angle_alpha   90.00
_cell.angle_beta   90.00
_cell.angle_gamma   90.00
#
_symmetry.space_group_name_H-M   'P 1'
#
loop_
_entity.id
_entity.type
_entity.pdbx_description
1 polymer ?
#
loop_
_entity_poly.entity_id
_entity_poly.type
_entity_poly.pdbx_seq_one_letter_code
_entity_poly.pdbx_strand_id
1 'polypeptide(L)'
;MRHKEEKLFNEIFSYYNKIIEQTPEFLTKLKKKAIDCAYLFDLNEVIKENSESLFTNFWIHCNKRGNEIVAQEVFKILSNKE
;
A
#
# COMPACT_ATOMS: atom_id res chain seq x y z
N MET A 1 -21.54 20.17 11.77
CA MET A 1 -20.12 20.61 11.82
C MET A 1 -20.09 22.10 11.52
N ARG A 2 -19.07 22.85 11.94
CA ARG A 2 -18.96 24.25 11.50
C ARG A 2 -18.60 24.25 10.01
N HIS A 3 -19.22 25.10 9.21
CA HIS A 3 -19.11 25.11 7.73
C HIS A 3 -17.67 25.04 7.15
N LYS A 4 -16.68 25.52 7.92
CA LYS A 4 -15.25 25.43 7.59
C LYS A 4 -14.66 24.02 7.76
N GLU A 5 -15.11 23.28 8.77
CA GLU A 5 -14.69 21.90 9.05
C GLU A 5 -15.20 20.94 7.96
N GLU A 6 -16.45 21.12 7.51
CA GLU A 6 -17.01 20.36 6.37
C GLU A 6 -16.26 20.62 5.07
N LYS A 7 -15.89 21.89 4.80
CA LYS A 7 -15.12 22.24 3.60
C LYS A 7 -13.73 21.60 3.61
N LEU A 8 -13.02 21.69 4.74
CA LEU A 8 -11.71 21.09 4.91
C LEU A 8 -11.78 19.56 4.80
N PHE A 9 -12.78 18.93 5.41
CA PHE A 9 -12.99 17.50 5.32
C PHE A 9 -13.22 17.04 3.88
N ASN A 10 -14.07 17.75 3.12
CA ASN A 10 -14.35 17.45 1.72
C ASN A 10 -13.13 17.66 0.81
N GLU A 11 -12.33 18.71 1.05
CA GLU A 11 -11.08 18.95 0.32
C GLU A 11 -10.05 17.84 0.56
N ILE A 12 -9.89 17.42 1.82
CA ILE A 12 -9.05 16.29 2.21
C ILE A 12 -9.52 14.98 1.54
N PHE A 13 -10.83 14.72 1.56
CA PHE A 13 -11.42 13.55 0.90
C PHE A 13 -11.20 13.56 -0.62
N SER A 14 -11.35 14.71 -1.26
CA SER A 14 -11.09 14.88 -2.69
C SER A 14 -9.63 14.62 -3.06
N TYR A 15 -8.69 15.10 -2.22
CA TYR A 15 -7.26 14.84 -2.42
C TYR A 15 -6.92 13.35 -2.30
N TYR A 16 -7.45 12.68 -1.27
CA TYR A 16 -7.26 11.24 -1.09
C TYR A 16 -7.84 10.42 -2.24
N ASN A 17 -9.03 10.77 -2.74
CA ASN A 17 -9.64 10.10 -3.88
C ASN A 17 -8.77 10.23 -5.15
N LYS A 18 -8.19 11.41 -5.41
CA LYS A 18 -7.25 11.60 -6.52
C LYS A 18 -5.98 10.75 -6.38
N ILE A 19 -5.45 10.60 -5.16
CA ILE A 19 -4.31 9.71 -4.91
C ILE A 19 -4.68 8.26 -5.22
N ILE A 20 -5.83 7.79 -4.73
CA ILE A 20 -6.30 6.42 -4.95
C ILE A 20 -6.45 6.16 -6.46
N GLU A 21 -7.06 7.08 -7.20
CA GLU A 21 -7.23 6.97 -8.66
C GLU A 21 -5.89 6.88 -9.41
N GLN A 22 -4.85 7.59 -8.95
CA GLN A 22 -3.52 7.61 -9.58
C GLN A 22 -2.60 6.47 -9.12
N THR A 23 -2.94 5.80 -8.01
CA THR A 23 -2.10 4.76 -7.40
C THR A 23 -1.81 3.59 -8.37
N PRO A 24 -2.78 3.04 -9.13
CA PRO A 24 -2.52 1.97 -10.09
C PRO A 24 -1.50 2.35 -11.17
N GLU A 25 -1.60 3.57 -11.70
CA GLU A 25 -0.68 4.08 -12.73
C GLU A 25 0.73 4.27 -12.16
N PHE A 26 0.82 4.86 -10.95
CA PHE A 26 2.07 5.01 -10.22
C PHE A 26 2.76 3.67 -9.98
N LEU A 27 2.04 2.67 -9.45
CA LEU A 27 2.57 1.33 -9.21
C LEU A 27 3.05 0.66 -10.50
N THR A 28 2.32 0.83 -11.60
CA THR A 28 2.72 0.30 -12.91
C THR A 28 4.02 0.92 -13.39
N LYS A 29 4.16 2.24 -13.27
CA LYS A 29 5.40 2.95 -13.64
C LYS A 29 6.57 2.53 -12.75
N LEU A 30 6.34 2.36 -11.45
CA LEU A 30 7.36 1.91 -10.50
C LEU A 30 7.86 0.49 -10.84
N LYS A 31 6.94 -0.46 -11.08
CA LYS A 31 7.26 -1.84 -11.48
C LYS A 31 8.11 -1.86 -12.76
N LYS A 32 7.76 -1.06 -13.77
CA LYS A 32 8.56 -0.95 -15.00
C LYS A 32 9.97 -0.43 -14.75
N LYS A 33 10.13 0.58 -13.88
CA LYS A 33 11.45 1.14 -13.55
C LYS A 33 12.33 0.19 -12.76
N ALA A 34 11.71 -0.68 -11.98
CA ALA A 34 12.42 -1.59 -11.08
C ALA A 34 12.49 -3.03 -11.61
N ILE A 35 12.17 -3.25 -12.89
CA ILE A 35 12.17 -4.57 -13.52
C ILE A 35 13.56 -5.24 -13.47
N ASP A 36 14.63 -4.43 -13.52
CA ASP A 36 16.01 -4.91 -13.45
C ASP A 36 16.58 -4.91 -12.00
N CYS A 37 15.76 -4.57 -11.00
CA CYS A 37 16.19 -4.58 -9.61
C CYS A 37 16.10 -6.00 -9.04
N ALA A 38 17.23 -6.70 -8.94
CA ALA A 38 17.35 -8.07 -8.42
C ALA A 38 16.84 -8.30 -6.97
N TYR A 39 16.45 -7.24 -6.27
CA TYR A 39 15.97 -7.26 -4.89
C TYR A 39 14.64 -6.52 -4.69
N LEU A 40 13.94 -6.15 -5.77
CA LEU A 40 12.58 -5.65 -5.62
C LEU A 40 11.58 -6.82 -5.67
N PHE A 41 10.79 -6.94 -4.62
CA PHE A 41 9.72 -7.93 -4.54
C PHE A 41 8.38 -7.21 -4.42
N ASP A 42 7.44 -7.59 -5.29
CA ASP A 42 6.12 -7.01 -5.29
C ASP A 42 5.22 -7.69 -4.25
N LEU A 43 5.08 -7.05 -3.09
CA LEU A 43 4.21 -7.53 -2.01
C LEU A 43 2.74 -7.15 -2.21
N ASN A 44 2.38 -6.43 -3.27
CA ASN A 44 0.98 -6.03 -3.50
C ASN A 44 0.07 -7.25 -3.73
N GLU A 45 0.57 -8.32 -4.36
CA GLU A 45 -0.23 -9.53 -4.58
C GLU A 45 -0.51 -10.26 -3.27
N VAL A 46 0.45 -10.29 -2.33
CA VAL A 46 0.27 -10.86 -0.98
C VAL A 46 -0.80 -10.13 -0.18
N ILE A 47 -0.93 -8.81 -0.41
CA ILE A 47 -1.90 -7.95 0.27
C ILE A 47 -3.31 -8.09 -0.35
N LYS A 48 -3.40 -8.27 -1.68
CA LYS A 48 -4.69 -8.37 -2.41
C LYS A 48 -5.53 -9.58 -2.05
N GLU A 49 -4.89 -10.70 -1.69
CA GLU A 49 -5.59 -11.95 -1.39
C GLU A 49 -6.20 -11.98 0.02
N ASN A 50 -5.98 -10.95 0.84
CA ASN A 50 -6.49 -10.91 2.21
C ASN A 50 -7.95 -10.46 2.27
N SER A 51 -8.79 -11.25 2.96
CA SER A 51 -10.20 -10.88 3.23
C SER A 51 -10.35 -9.82 4.33
N GLU A 52 -9.29 -9.57 5.11
CA GLU A 52 -9.27 -8.59 6.19
C GLU A 52 -8.44 -7.36 5.83
N SER A 53 -8.78 -6.19 6.40
CA SER A 53 -7.95 -5.00 6.26
C SER A 53 -6.59 -5.22 6.91
N LEU A 54 -5.52 -5.12 6.11
CA LEU A 54 -4.14 -5.18 6.60
C LEU A 54 -3.57 -3.81 6.99
N PHE A 55 -4.37 -2.76 6.86
CA PHE A 55 -3.96 -1.38 7.12
C PHE A 55 -4.67 -0.83 8.37
N THR A 56 -3.99 0.06 9.07
CA THR A 56 -4.61 0.84 10.15
C THR A 56 -5.64 1.81 9.57
N ASN A 57 -6.64 2.21 10.38
CA ASN A 57 -7.72 3.14 9.97
C ASN A 57 -7.21 4.50 9.43
N PHE A 58 -5.90 4.78 9.47
CA PHE A 58 -5.24 5.96 8.92
C PHE A 58 -4.11 5.64 7.91
N TRP A 59 -4.36 4.62 7.09
CA TRP A 59 -4.15 4.59 5.62
C TRP A 59 -2.73 4.41 5.08
N ILE A 60 -1.67 4.62 5.86
CA ILE A 60 -0.30 4.51 5.33
C ILE A 60 0.51 3.40 6.02
N HIS A 61 0.12 2.99 7.22
CA HIS A 61 0.82 1.96 7.98
C HIS A 61 0.02 0.67 8.03
N CYS A 62 0.69 -0.44 7.72
CA CYS A 62 0.18 -1.79 7.98
C CYS A 62 -0.14 -1.94 9.48
N ASN A 63 -1.23 -2.63 9.79
CA ASN A 63 -1.53 -3.05 11.16
C ASN A 63 -0.61 -4.23 11.56
N LYS A 64 -0.74 -4.71 12.81
CA LYS A 64 0.08 -5.83 13.31
C LYS A 64 0.05 -7.04 12.36
N ARG A 65 -1.13 -7.41 11.88
CA ARG A 65 -1.32 -8.55 10.98
C ARG A 65 -0.65 -8.32 9.62
N GLY A 66 -0.81 -7.13 9.05
CA GLY A 66 -0.14 -6.74 7.81
C GLY A 66 1.39 -6.79 7.92
N ASN A 67 1.93 -6.31 9.03
CA ASN A 67 3.38 -6.37 9.29
C ASN A 67 3.88 -7.82 9.43
N GLU A 68 3.13 -8.69 10.12
CA GLU A 68 3.48 -10.12 10.24
C GLU A 68 3.53 -10.81 8.88
N ILE A 69 2.54 -10.59 8.03
CA ILE A 69 2.47 -11.18 6.68
C ILE A 69 3.64 -10.71 5.82
N VAL A 70 3.90 -9.40 5.81
CA VAL A 70 5.03 -8.81 5.06
C VAL A 70 6.35 -9.39 5.56
N ALA A 71 6.55 -9.50 6.88
CA ALA A 71 7.77 -10.05 7.46
C ALA A 71 7.99 -11.52 7.08
N GLN A 72 6.92 -12.33 7.09
CA GLN A 72 6.99 -13.75 6.68
C GLN A 72 7.38 -13.90 5.20
N GLU A 73 6.79 -13.10 4.31
CA GLU A 73 7.10 -13.18 2.88
C GLU A 73 8.53 -12.71 2.60
N VAL A 74 8.98 -11.63 3.25
CA VAL A 74 10.38 -11.17 3.17
C VAL A 74 11.34 -12.26 3.63
N PHE A 75 11.06 -12.90 4.78
CA PHE A 75 11.89 -13.99 5.29
C PHE A 75 12.00 -15.14 4.28
N LYS A 76 10.86 -15.61 3.74
CA LYS A 76 10.80 -16.67 2.73
C LYS A 76 11.61 -16.33 1.47
N ILE A 77 11.47 -15.11 0.96
CA ILE A 77 12.22 -14.64 -0.20
C ILE A 77 13.73 -14.67 0.06
N LEU A 78 14.16 -14.19 1.24
CA LEU A 78 15.57 -14.16 1.60
C LEU A 78 16.14 -15.56 1.85
N SER A 79 15.36 -16.47 2.42
CA SER A 79 15.75 -17.87 2.63
C SER A 79 15.86 -18.69 1.34
N ASN A 80 15.11 -18.32 0.29
CA ASN A 80 15.15 -19.01 -1.00
C ASN A 80 16.27 -18.50 -1.93
N LYS A 81 17.14 -17.59 -1.48
CA LYS A 81 18.28 -17.06 -2.25
C LYS A 81 19.60 -17.83 -2.05
N GLU A 82 19.53 -19.10 -1.64
CA GLU A 82 20.68 -20.02 -1.66
C GLU A 82 20.91 -20.66 -3.03
#